data_AF-A0A1F9J1C1-F1
#
_entry.id   AF-A0A1F9J1C1-F1
#
_cell.length_a   1.000
_cell.length_b   1.000
_cell.length_c   1.000
_cell.angle_alpha   90.00
_cell.angle_beta   90.00
_cell.angle_gamma   90.00
#
_symmetry.space_group_name_H-M   'P 1'
#
loop_
_entity.id
_entity.type
_entity.pdbx_description
1 polymer ?
#
loop_
_entity_poly.entity_id
_entity_poly.type
_entity_poly.pdbx_seq_one_letter_code
_entity_poly.pdbx_strand_id
1 'polypeptide(L)'
;MLEVAEVKMGDVIYDLGSGDGRIIIRAAKKYGVRGVGIEIDPDLVKRSRDNAWKEKVEHLVEFREQDALMVDVSPATVVTLYMLPEFNKKLRPIFWQQLRPGSRVVSHDFSIEGWPPLRVEKVKGDLFHDHTIYLWKIEGEPSSYR
;
A
#
# COMPACT_ATOMS: atom_id res chain seq x y z
N MET A 1 3.62 -9.20 -1.50
CA MET A 1 3.11 -8.04 -0.72
C MET A 1 1.97 -8.41 0.23
N LEU A 2 0.74 -8.69 -0.23
CA LEU A 2 -0.43 -8.89 0.66
C LEU A 2 -0.23 -9.98 1.74
N GLU A 3 0.44 -11.08 1.37
CA GLU A 3 0.77 -12.16 2.32
C GLU A 3 1.84 -11.74 3.33
N VAL A 4 2.88 -11.03 2.88
CA VAL A 4 3.94 -10.48 3.74
C VAL A 4 3.36 -9.46 4.73
N ALA A 5 2.38 -8.67 4.30
CA ALA A 5 1.65 -7.73 5.16
C ALA A 5 0.59 -8.40 6.06
N GLU A 6 0.44 -9.72 5.99
CA GLU A 6 -0.50 -10.49 6.80
C GLU A 6 -1.93 -9.92 6.71
N VAL A 7 -2.35 -9.57 5.48
CA VAL A 7 -3.70 -9.05 5.23
C VAL A 7 -4.75 -10.05 5.68
N LYS A 8 -5.74 -9.57 6.44
CA LYS A 8 -6.82 -10.39 6.99
C LYS A 8 -8.17 -9.66 6.92
N MET A 9 -9.24 -10.44 7.08
CA MET A 9 -10.61 -9.90 7.17
C MET A 9 -10.69 -8.76 8.20
N GLY A 10 -11.36 -7.68 7.83
CA GLY A 10 -11.45 -6.45 8.65
C GLY A 10 -10.35 -5.43 8.39
N ASP A 11 -9.31 -5.76 7.60
CA ASP A 11 -8.34 -4.77 7.15
C ASP A 11 -8.97 -3.76 6.18
N VAL A 12 -8.41 -2.55 6.18
CA VAL A 12 -8.66 -1.50 5.20
C VAL A 12 -7.33 -1.18 4.54
N ILE A 13 -7.20 -1.49 3.25
CA ILE A 13 -5.94 -1.34 2.51
C ILE A 13 -5.93 -0.04 1.74
N TYR A 14 -4.83 0.69 1.82
CA TYR A 14 -4.56 1.83 0.96
C TYR A 14 -3.37 1.52 0.05
N ASP A 15 -3.51 1.77 -1.24
CA ASP A 15 -2.44 1.61 -2.23
C ASP A 15 -2.10 2.99 -2.80
N LEU A 16 -0.88 3.47 -2.52
CA LEU A 16 -0.45 4.82 -2.89
C LEU A 16 0.36 4.76 -4.19
N GLY A 17 -0.23 5.26 -5.28
CA GLY A 17 0.24 4.99 -6.65
C GLY A 17 -0.39 3.71 -7.21
N SER A 18 -1.72 3.61 -7.12
CA SER A 18 -2.44 2.35 -7.35
C SER A 18 -2.52 1.89 -8.81
N GLY A 19 -2.20 2.77 -9.77
CA GLY A 19 -2.16 2.45 -11.19
C GLY A 19 -3.44 1.80 -11.71
N ASP A 20 -3.33 0.57 -12.24
CA ASP A 20 -4.49 -0.18 -12.75
C ASP A 20 -5.35 -0.87 -11.66
N GLY A 21 -5.05 -0.61 -10.39
CA GLY A 21 -5.81 -1.06 -9.23
C GLY A 21 -5.56 -2.51 -8.81
N ARG A 22 -4.59 -3.21 -9.43
CA ARG A 22 -4.40 -4.66 -9.25
C ARG A 22 -4.23 -5.11 -7.79
N ILE A 23 -3.56 -4.30 -6.96
CA ILE A 23 -3.28 -4.68 -5.56
C ILE A 23 -4.60 -4.63 -4.76
N ILE A 24 -5.31 -3.51 -4.85
CA ILE A 24 -6.60 -3.29 -4.19
C ILE A 24 -7.64 -4.31 -4.65
N ILE A 25 -7.75 -4.55 -5.96
CA ILE A 25 -8.68 -5.54 -6.53
C ILE A 25 -8.32 -6.95 -6.04
N ARG A 26 -7.04 -7.33 -6.08
CA ARG A 26 -6.60 -8.65 -5.61
C ARG A 26 -6.88 -8.83 -4.12
N ALA A 27 -6.69 -7.80 -3.32
CA ALA A 27 -6.97 -7.83 -1.90
C ALA A 27 -8.47 -8.05 -1.63
N ALA A 28 -9.33 -7.25 -2.26
CA ALA A 28 -10.79 -7.39 -2.14
C ALA A 28 -11.25 -8.80 -2.55
N LYS A 29 -10.80 -9.31 -3.71
CA LYS A 29 -11.17 -10.65 -4.18
C LYS A 29 -10.70 -11.78 -3.26
N LYS A 30 -9.46 -11.72 -2.77
CA LYS A 30 -8.83 -12.82 -2.05
C LYS A 30 -9.21 -12.83 -0.57
N TYR A 31 -9.36 -11.66 0.04
CA TYR A 31 -9.53 -11.51 1.49
C TYR A 31 -10.89 -10.92 1.90
N GLY A 32 -11.70 -10.42 0.96
CA GLY A 32 -12.98 -9.77 1.28
C GLY A 32 -12.83 -8.44 2.02
N VAL A 33 -11.68 -7.79 1.89
CA VAL A 33 -11.35 -6.55 2.61
C VAL A 33 -11.73 -5.31 1.82
N ARG A 34 -11.87 -4.19 2.51
CA ARG A 34 -12.06 -2.89 1.88
C ARG A 34 -10.72 -2.36 1.38
N GLY A 35 -10.74 -1.63 0.27
CA GLY A 35 -9.53 -1.04 -0.29
C GLY A 35 -9.73 0.32 -0.94
N VAL A 36 -8.72 1.18 -0.84
CA VAL A 36 -8.68 2.51 -1.47
C VAL A 36 -7.41 2.62 -2.30
N GLY A 37 -7.55 2.80 -3.62
CA GLY A 37 -6.45 3.12 -4.50
C GLY A 37 -6.33 4.62 -4.73
N ILE A 38 -5.14 5.17 -4.50
CA ILE A 38 -4.82 6.58 -4.75
C ILE A 38 -3.95 6.66 -5.99
N GLU A 39 -4.37 7.42 -6.98
CA GLU A 39 -3.68 7.57 -8.25
C GLU A 39 -3.82 9.01 -8.76
N ILE A 40 -2.77 9.58 -9.33
CA ILE A 40 -2.77 10.97 -9.81
C ILE A 40 -3.25 11.05 -11.26
N ASP A 41 -3.05 9.98 -12.04
CA ASP A 41 -3.46 9.91 -13.44
C ASP A 41 -4.96 9.55 -13.56
N PRO A 42 -5.83 10.45 -14.07
CA PRO A 42 -7.26 10.20 -14.20
C PRO A 42 -7.60 9.01 -15.13
N ASP A 43 -6.77 8.73 -16.14
CA ASP A 43 -7.00 7.60 -17.05
C ASP A 43 -6.74 6.27 -16.34
N LEU A 44 -5.74 6.21 -15.45
CA LEU A 44 -5.48 5.05 -14.59
C LEU A 44 -6.56 4.88 -13.52
N VAL A 45 -7.09 5.97 -12.95
CA VAL A 45 -8.26 5.92 -12.06
C VAL A 45 -9.48 5.36 -12.78
N LYS A 46 -9.75 5.81 -14.02
CA LYS A 46 -10.84 5.24 -14.82
C LYS A 46 -10.62 3.75 -15.08
N ARG A 47 -9.39 3.37 -15.48
CA ARG A 47 -9.03 1.97 -15.77
C ARG A 47 -9.18 1.07 -14.54
N SER A 48 -8.76 1.53 -13.35
CA SER A 48 -8.86 0.76 -12.11
C SER A 48 -10.32 0.54 -11.69
N ARG A 49 -11.19 1.54 -11.86
CA ARG A 49 -12.64 1.39 -11.67
C ARG A 49 -13.24 0.37 -12.65
N ASP A 50 -12.89 0.46 -13.94
CA ASP A 50 -13.34 -0.49 -14.96
C ASP A 50 -12.86 -1.93 -14.64
N ASN A 51 -11.63 -2.09 -14.14
CA ASN A 51 -11.10 -3.37 -13.71
C ASN A 51 -11.85 -3.93 -12.48
N ALA A 52 -12.11 -3.10 -11.47
CA ALA A 52 -12.83 -3.53 -10.28
C ALA A 52 -14.25 -4.00 -10.59
N TRP A 53 -14.95 -3.32 -11.51
CA TRP A 53 -16.26 -3.73 -12.00
C TRP A 53 -16.21 -5.07 -12.74
N LYS A 54 -15.25 -5.26 -13.66
CA LYS A 54 -15.06 -6.55 -14.37
C LYS A 54 -14.82 -7.70 -13.41
N GLU A 55 -14.08 -7.41 -12.34
CA GLU A 55 -13.71 -8.37 -11.30
C GLU A 55 -14.78 -8.52 -10.21
N LYS A 56 -15.87 -7.75 -10.28
CA LYS A 56 -17.05 -7.78 -9.39
C LYS A 56 -16.74 -7.45 -7.94
N VAL A 57 -15.81 -6.51 -7.70
CA VAL A 57 -15.39 -6.07 -6.36
C VAL A 57 -15.59 -4.58 -6.12
N GLU A 58 -16.25 -3.87 -7.03
CA GLU A 58 -16.51 -2.43 -6.96
C GLU A 58 -17.24 -1.98 -5.67
N HIS A 59 -17.99 -2.88 -5.03
CA HIS A 59 -18.66 -2.62 -3.75
C HIS A 59 -17.72 -2.66 -2.53
N LEU A 60 -16.48 -3.15 -2.69
CA LEU A 60 -15.47 -3.22 -1.63
C LEU A 60 -14.36 -2.18 -1.82
N VAL A 61 -14.22 -1.61 -3.00
CA VAL A 61 -13.07 -0.80 -3.37
C VAL A 61 -13.44 0.59 -3.86
N GLU A 62 -12.58 1.55 -3.60
CA GLU A 62 -12.69 2.92 -4.07
C GLU A 62 -11.39 3.33 -4.77
N PHE A 63 -11.47 4.06 -5.88
CA PHE A 63 -10.30 4.66 -6.54
C PHE A 63 -10.48 6.17 -6.62
N ARG A 64 -9.48 6.91 -6.14
CA ARG A 64 -9.49 8.37 -6.01
C ARG A 64 -8.38 8.96 -6.89
N GLU A 65 -8.77 9.97 -7.67
CA GLU A 65 -7.84 10.86 -8.36
C GLU A 65 -7.30 11.86 -7.33
N GLN A 66 -6.11 11.60 -6.80
CA GLN A 66 -5.54 12.41 -5.72
C GLN A 66 -4.02 12.24 -5.65
N ASP A 67 -3.33 13.28 -5.18
CA ASP A 67 -1.93 13.18 -4.79
C ASP A 67 -1.78 12.34 -3.51
N ALA A 68 -1.01 11.25 -3.61
CA ALA A 68 -0.70 10.36 -2.50
C ALA A 68 0.01 11.05 -1.32
N LEU A 69 0.69 12.17 -1.54
CA LEU A 69 1.32 12.95 -0.47
C LEU A 69 0.32 13.81 0.32
N MET A 70 -0.92 13.94 -0.18
CA MET A 70 -1.96 14.80 0.38
C MET A 70 -3.17 14.02 0.91
N VAL A 71 -3.16 12.69 0.82
CA VAL A 71 -4.27 11.84 1.25
C VAL A 71 -4.24 11.59 2.76
N ASP A 72 -5.43 11.59 3.37
CA ASP A 72 -5.59 11.09 4.74
C ASP A 72 -5.55 9.56 4.75
N VAL A 73 -4.47 9.01 5.31
CA VAL A 73 -4.25 7.57 5.45
C VAL A 73 -4.66 7.05 6.82
N SER A 74 -5.16 7.89 7.74
CA SER A 74 -5.55 7.47 9.09
C SER A 74 -6.59 6.33 9.18
N PRO A 75 -7.45 6.08 8.16
CA PRO A 75 -8.33 4.91 8.15
C PRO A 75 -7.63 3.60 7.78
N ALA A 76 -6.44 3.64 7.18
CA ALA A 76 -5.75 2.47 6.68
C ALA A 76 -5.21 1.61 7.83
N THR A 77 -5.37 0.28 7.70
CA THR A 77 -4.68 -0.69 8.57
C THR A 77 -3.49 -1.34 7.87
N VAL A 78 -3.46 -1.30 6.53
CA VAL A 78 -2.35 -1.72 5.68
C VAL A 78 -2.15 -0.67 4.58
N VAL A 79 -0.91 -0.25 4.35
CA VAL A 79 -0.52 0.58 3.20
C VAL A 79 0.42 -0.22 2.30
N THR A 80 0.15 -0.24 1.01
CA THR A 80 1.02 -0.84 -0.02
C THR A 80 1.70 0.24 -0.85
N LEU A 81 2.97 0.01 -1.22
CA LEU A 81 3.80 0.92 -2.00
C LEU A 81 4.55 0.16 -3.09
N TYR A 82 4.54 0.71 -4.29
CA TYR A 82 5.52 0.40 -5.32
C TYR A 82 6.00 1.70 -5.97
N MET A 83 6.71 2.50 -5.17
CA MET A 83 7.10 3.87 -5.49
C MET A 83 8.62 4.01 -5.44
N LEU A 84 9.15 5.04 -6.12
CA LEU A 84 10.57 5.35 -6.08
C LEU A 84 11.02 5.80 -4.67
N PRO A 85 12.31 5.62 -4.32
CA PRO A 85 12.85 5.90 -2.99
C PRO A 85 12.53 7.31 -2.45
N GLU A 86 12.58 8.33 -3.30
CA GLU A 86 12.29 9.72 -2.92
C GLU A 86 10.84 9.94 -2.49
N PHE A 87 9.89 9.19 -3.06
CA PHE A 87 8.48 9.25 -2.66
C PHE A 87 8.27 8.51 -1.32
N ASN A 88 8.88 7.33 -1.18
CA ASN A 88 8.86 6.59 0.09
C ASN A 88 9.37 7.43 1.26
N LYS A 89 10.44 8.20 1.06
CA LYS A 89 10.98 9.13 2.07
C LYS A 89 9.98 10.23 2.46
N LYS A 90 9.26 10.80 1.50
CA LYS A 90 8.24 11.85 1.74
C LYS A 90 7.00 11.31 2.44
N LEU A 91 6.63 10.06 2.16
CA LEU A 91 5.47 9.41 2.78
C LEU A 91 5.73 8.96 4.23
N ARG A 92 6.97 8.64 4.59
CA ARG A 92 7.34 8.23 5.96
C ARG A 92 6.78 9.13 7.08
N PRO A 93 6.96 10.47 7.08
CA PRO A 93 6.42 11.31 8.13
C PRO A 93 4.88 11.29 8.19
N ILE A 94 4.20 11.16 7.04
CA ILE A 94 2.74 11.03 6.98
C ILE A 94 2.29 9.75 7.69
N PHE A 95 2.98 8.63 7.43
CA PHE A 95 2.67 7.35 8.07
C PHE A 95 2.82 7.42 9.59
N TRP A 96 3.91 7.99 10.09
CA TRP A 96 4.12 8.15 11.53
C TRP A 96 3.09 9.06 12.20
N GLN A 97 2.63 10.08 11.48
CA GLN A 97 1.66 11.04 12.01
C GLN A 97 0.23 10.48 12.01
N GLN A 98 -0.17 9.77 10.95
CA GLN A 98 -1.58 9.46 10.70
C GLN A 98 -1.95 8.00 10.95
N LEU A 99 -1.04 7.05 10.75
CA LEU A 99 -1.37 5.63 10.92
C LEU A 99 -1.42 5.26 12.40
N ARG A 100 -2.39 4.41 12.74
CA ARG A 100 -2.57 3.93 14.10
C ARG A 100 -1.49 2.91 14.47
N PRO A 101 -1.13 2.78 15.76
CA PRO A 101 -0.31 1.67 16.24
C PRO A 101 -0.87 0.32 15.78
N GLY A 102 0.00 -0.55 15.26
CA GLY A 102 -0.36 -1.83 14.68
C GLY A 102 -0.62 -1.82 13.17
N SER A 103 -0.76 -0.65 12.54
CA SER A 103 -0.86 -0.55 11.07
C SER A 103 0.42 -1.05 10.41
N ARG A 104 0.30 -1.62 9.22
CA ARG A 104 1.44 -2.17 8.47
C ARG A 104 1.69 -1.38 7.20
N VAL A 105 2.95 -1.17 6.87
CA VAL A 105 3.36 -0.60 5.57
C VAL A 105 4.17 -1.68 4.86
N VAL A 106 3.85 -1.97 3.60
CA VAL A 106 4.58 -2.92 2.78
C VAL A 106 5.01 -2.26 1.48
N SER A 107 6.29 -2.40 1.12
CA SER A 107 6.87 -1.80 -0.09
C SER A 107 7.52 -2.85 -0.98
N HIS A 108 7.40 -2.67 -2.29
CA HIS A 108 8.00 -3.50 -3.32
C HIS A 108 9.26 -2.84 -3.86
N ASP A 109 10.37 -3.59 -3.85
CA ASP A 109 11.73 -3.30 -4.34
C ASP A 109 12.47 -2.13 -3.69
N PHE A 110 11.77 -1.14 -3.14
CA PHE A 110 12.37 0.03 -2.52
C PHE A 110 12.09 0.11 -1.02
N SER A 111 13.16 0.21 -0.23
CA SER A 111 13.07 0.47 1.21
C SER A 111 12.65 1.92 1.52
N ILE A 112 12.32 2.21 2.78
CA ILE A 112 12.07 3.57 3.26
C ILE A 112 13.31 4.05 4.04
N GLU A 113 13.98 5.09 3.52
CA GLU A 113 15.19 5.64 4.13
C GLU A 113 14.93 6.11 5.59
N GLY A 114 15.84 5.72 6.50
CA GLY A 114 15.76 6.09 7.90
C GLY A 114 14.65 5.38 8.69
N TRP A 115 14.06 4.31 8.15
CA TRP A 115 13.14 3.44 8.87
C TRP A 115 13.50 1.97 8.64
N PRO A 116 14.15 1.30 9.59
CA PRO A 116 14.51 -0.11 9.44
C PRO A 116 13.26 -1.01 9.29
N PRO A 117 13.22 -1.92 8.31
CA PRO A 117 12.09 -2.83 8.13
C PRO A 117 12.05 -3.89 9.23
N LEU A 118 10.83 -4.26 9.64
CA LEU A 118 10.56 -5.39 10.53
C LEU A 118 10.87 -6.72 9.85
N ARG A 119 10.58 -6.84 8.55
CA ARG A 119 10.84 -8.04 7.76
C ARG A 119 11.24 -7.67 6.34
N VAL A 120 12.15 -8.45 5.77
CA VAL A 120 12.59 -8.35 4.38
C VAL A 120 12.46 -9.72 3.75
N GLU A 121 11.70 -9.81 2.66
CA GLU A 121 11.40 -11.05 1.94
C GLU A 121 11.92 -10.96 0.51
N LYS A 122 12.73 -11.92 0.08
CA LYS A 122 13.09 -12.06 -1.33
C LYS A 122 12.04 -12.91 -2.03
N VAL A 123 11.45 -12.37 -3.07
CA VAL A 123 10.46 -13.06 -3.89
C VAL A 123 11.10 -13.29 -5.25
N LYS A 124 11.20 -14.56 -5.66
CA LYS A 124 11.71 -14.91 -6.98
C LYS A 124 10.80 -14.28 -8.03
N GLY A 125 11.38 -13.45 -8.89
CA GLY A 125 10.63 -12.78 -9.95
C GLY A 125 10.67 -13.58 -11.25
N ASP A 126 10.75 -12.87 -12.37
CA ASP A 126 10.90 -13.49 -13.67
C ASP A 126 12.38 -13.77 -14.00
N LEU A 127 12.68 -14.06 -15.28
CA LEU A 127 14.04 -14.34 -15.71
C LEU A 127 15.01 -13.15 -15.55
N PHE A 128 14.49 -11.94 -15.34
CA PHE A 128 15.28 -10.70 -15.41
C PHE A 128 15.57 -10.09 -14.05
N HIS A 129 14.71 -10.32 -13.06
CA HIS A 129 14.90 -9.76 -11.73
C HIS A 129 14.15 -10.52 -10.65
N ASP A 130 14.82 -10.73 -9.51
CA ASP A 130 14.16 -11.06 -8.27
C ASP A 130 13.68 -9.77 -7.59
N HIS A 131 12.61 -9.89 -6.83
CA HIS A 131 12.01 -8.78 -6.10
C HIS A 131 12.31 -8.85 -4.61
N THR A 132 12.31 -7.69 -3.96
CA THR A 132 12.41 -7.60 -2.49
C THR A 132 11.17 -6.93 -1.93
N ILE A 133 10.53 -7.57 -0.96
CA ILE A 133 9.38 -7.01 -0.25
C ILE A 133 9.81 -6.62 1.16
N TYR A 134 9.54 -5.38 1.52
CA TYR A 134 9.84 -4.82 2.83
C TYR A 134 8.55 -4.62 3.62
N LEU A 135 8.59 -4.94 4.91
CA LEU A 135 7.47 -4.76 5.82
C LEU A 135 7.89 -3.91 7.01
N TRP A 136 7.04 -2.96 7.37
CA TRP A 136 7.09 -2.21 8.62
C TRP A 136 5.78 -2.34 9.36
N LYS A 137 5.84 -2.13 10.67
CA LYS A 137 4.68 -1.98 11.53
C LYS A 137 4.81 -0.66 12.28
N ILE A 138 3.73 0.09 12.34
CA ILE A 138 3.66 1.31 13.14
C ILE A 138 3.64 0.86 14.59
N GLU A 139 4.74 1.10 15.29
CA GLU A 139 4.81 0.99 16.73
C GLU A 139 4.15 2.24 17.32
N GLY A 140 3.45 2.13 18.46
CA GLY A 140 2.99 3.32 19.18
C GLY A 140 4.16 4.22 19.58
N GLU A 141 3.88 5.47 19.93
CA GLU A 141 4.81 6.62 20.11
C GLU A 141 6.20 6.49 19.44
N PRO A 142 6.57 7.38 18.52
CA PRO A 142 7.77 7.23 17.69
C PRO A 142 9.00 6.85 18.52
N SER A 143 9.43 5.60 18.35
CA SER A 143 10.73 5.16 18.87
C SER A 143 11.78 6.11 18.32
N SER A 144 12.69 6.50 19.19
CA SER A 144 13.57 7.67 19.12
C SER A 144 14.65 7.58 18.03
N TYR A 145 14.27 7.26 16.80
CA TYR A 145 15.10 7.45 15.61
C TYR A 145 14.96 8.91 15.16
N ARG A 146 15.44 9.82 16.02
CA ARG A 146 15.82 11.18 15.62
C ARG A 146 17.20 11.15 14.99
#